data_AF-A0A424L405-F1
#
_entry.id   AF-A0A424L405-F1
#
_cell.length_a   1.000
_cell.length_b   1.000
_cell.length_c   1.000
_cell.angle_alpha   90.00
_cell.angle_beta   90.00
_cell.angle_gamma   90.00
#
_symmetry.space_group_name_H-M   'P 1'
#
loop_
_entity.id
_entity.type
_entity.pdbx_description
1 polymer ?
#
loop_
_entity_poly.entity_id
_entity_poly.type
_entity_poly.pdbx_seq_one_letter_code
_entity_poly.pdbx_strand_id
1 'polypeptide(L)'
;MLVTPQSHRVHHSPILEHRDTNFGLTFSIWDHIFGTQYRNYDEYPITGIHDEGFPTEQDEPDKNLAKLVLDQFIYPFRMVATRL
;
A
#
# COMPACT_ATOMS: atom_id res chain seq x y z
N MET A 1 -4.13 15.74 -15.70
CA MET A 1 -3.77 14.57 -16.52
C MET A 1 -2.50 13.85 -16.01
N LEU A 2 -2.10 14.03 -14.74
CA LEU A 2 -1.05 13.24 -14.10
C LEU A 2 -1.71 12.35 -13.05
N VAL A 3 -1.15 11.16 -12.85
CA VAL A 3 -1.56 10.27 -11.76
C VAL A 3 -1.11 10.89 -10.43
N THR A 4 -2.05 11.04 -9.50
CA THR A 4 -1.77 11.59 -8.16
C THR A 4 -1.46 10.45 -7.19
N PRO A 5 -0.78 10.73 -6.06
CA PRO A 5 -0.63 9.75 -4.99
C PRO A 5 -1.97 9.20 -4.47
N GLN A 6 -3.03 10.03 -4.50
CA GLN A 6 -4.38 9.60 -4.14
C GLN A 6 -4.95 8.61 -5.16
N SER A 7 -4.82 8.90 -6.45
CA SER A 7 -5.24 8.00 -7.53
C SER A 7 -4.56 6.63 -7.42
N HIS A 8 -3.24 6.63 -7.17
CA HIS A 8 -2.45 5.41 -6.98
C HIS A 8 -2.84 4.66 -5.70
N ARG A 9 -3.20 5.38 -4.63
CA ARG A 9 -3.72 4.77 -3.39
C ARG A 9 -5.05 4.07 -3.62
N VAL A 10 -5.98 4.70 -4.32
CA VAL A 10 -7.26 4.09 -4.70
C VAL A 10 -7.03 2.83 -5.56
N HIS A 11 -6.11 2.88 -6.51
CA HIS A 11 -5.73 1.70 -7.31
C HIS A 11 -5.26 0.50 -6.44
N HIS A 12 -4.51 0.77 -5.37
CA HIS A 12 -4.04 -0.25 -4.42
C HIS A 12 -5.03 -0.57 -3.28
N SER A 13 -6.24 -0.03 -3.34
CA SER A 13 -7.26 -0.28 -2.32
C SER A 13 -7.80 -1.71 -2.38
N PRO A 14 -8.03 -2.36 -1.23
CA PRO A 14 -8.73 -3.65 -1.16
C PRO A 14 -10.27 -3.51 -1.28
N ILE A 15 -10.81 -2.29 -1.17
CA ILE A 15 -12.25 -1.98 -1.23
C ILE A 15 -12.81 -2.31 -2.63
N LEU A 16 -13.97 -2.96 -2.68
CA LEU A 16 -14.57 -3.50 -3.91
C LEU A 16 -14.94 -2.39 -4.90
N GLU A 17 -15.38 -1.24 -4.41
CA GLU A 17 -15.79 -0.07 -5.18
C GLU A 17 -14.63 0.59 -5.93
N HIS A 18 -13.39 0.36 -5.49
CA HIS A 18 -12.18 0.87 -6.14
C HIS A 18 -11.63 -0.08 -7.20
N ARG A 19 -12.20 -1.29 -7.29
CA ARG A 19 -11.77 -2.30 -8.25
C ARG A 19 -11.95 -1.78 -9.68
N ASP A 20 -11.00 -2.14 -10.52
CA ASP A 20 -10.97 -1.78 -11.94
C ASP A 20 -10.97 -0.26 -12.21
N THR A 21 -10.30 0.50 -11.33
CA THR A 21 -10.12 1.95 -11.48
C THR A 21 -8.64 2.38 -11.47
N ASN A 22 -8.37 3.56 -12.02
CA ASN A 22 -7.09 4.28 -11.96
C ASN A 22 -5.87 3.46 -12.42
N PHE A 23 -5.91 2.94 -13.64
CA PHE A 23 -4.86 2.09 -14.22
C PHE A 23 -3.66 2.86 -14.78
N GLY A 24 -3.77 4.17 -14.98
CA GLY A 24 -2.67 5.01 -15.44
C GLY A 24 -1.47 4.94 -14.49
N LEU A 25 -0.25 4.83 -15.05
CA LEU A 25 1.00 4.86 -14.28
C LEU A 25 1.52 6.30 -14.07
N THR A 26 1.72 7.04 -15.17
CA THR A 26 2.21 8.43 -15.13
C THR A 26 1.12 9.43 -15.51
N PHE A 27 0.35 9.11 -16.54
CA PHE A 27 -0.72 9.96 -17.08
C PHE A 27 -2.08 9.27 -16.92
N SER A 28 -3.07 10.02 -16.43
CA SER A 28 -4.45 9.53 -16.23
C SER A 28 -5.30 9.59 -17.51
N ILE A 29 -4.73 9.99 -18.65
CA ILE A 29 -5.48 10.18 -19.90
C ILE A 29 -6.20 8.90 -20.34
N TRP A 30 -5.58 7.74 -20.12
CA TRP A 30 -6.18 6.45 -20.42
C TRP A 30 -7.40 6.19 -19.54
N ASP A 31 -7.34 6.54 -18.25
CA ASP A 31 -8.48 6.39 -17.34
C ASP A 31 -9.67 7.28 -17.72
N HIS A 32 -9.41 8.45 -18.30
CA HIS A 32 -10.46 9.31 -18.84
C HIS A 32 -11.04 8.75 -20.15
N ILE A 33 -10.20 8.24 -21.06
CA ILE A 33 -10.64 7.68 -22.35
C ILE A 33 -11.46 6.41 -22.15
N PHE A 34 -11.03 5.53 -21.24
CA PHE A 34 -11.68 4.24 -21.00
C PHE A 34 -12.70 4.25 -19.85
N GLY A 35 -12.88 5.40 -19.19
CA GLY A 35 -13.88 5.56 -18.14
C GLY A 35 -13.55 4.86 -16.81
N THR A 36 -12.28 4.53 -16.58
CA THR A 36 -11.79 3.85 -15.37
C THR A 36 -11.31 4.83 -14.29
N GLN A 37 -11.48 6.15 -14.49
CA GLN A 37 -11.12 7.16 -13.49
C GLN A 37 -12.07 7.14 -12.28
N TYR A 38 -11.54 6.87 -11.09
CA TYR A 38 -12.25 7.08 -9.82
C TYR A 38 -12.40 8.59 -9.53
N ARG A 39 -13.59 9.00 -9.10
CA ARG A 39 -13.99 10.43 -9.05
C ARG A 39 -14.12 11.01 -7.65
N ASN A 40 -14.05 10.21 -6.60
CA ASN A 40 -13.99 10.73 -5.24
C ASN A 40 -12.54 11.04 -4.88
N TYR A 41 -12.17 12.31 -5.03
CA TYR A 41 -10.78 12.75 -4.86
C TYR A 41 -10.36 12.96 -3.40
N ASP A 42 -11.31 13.00 -2.48
CA ASP A 42 -11.08 13.20 -1.03
C ASP A 42 -11.02 11.86 -0.27
N GLU A 43 -10.90 10.75 -0.98
CA GLU A 43 -10.87 9.41 -0.40
C GLU A 43 -9.46 8.83 -0.33
N TYR A 44 -9.08 8.33 0.85
CA TYR A 44 -7.76 7.78 1.15
C TYR A 44 -7.88 6.42 1.83
N PRO A 45 -8.09 5.33 1.05
CA PRO A 45 -8.31 4.01 1.62
C PRO A 45 -7.05 3.49 2.31
N ILE A 46 -7.27 2.59 3.29
CA ILE A 46 -6.19 1.77 3.85
C ILE A 46 -5.65 0.90 2.71
N THR A 47 -4.32 0.88 2.56
CA THR A 47 -3.61 0.12 1.52
C THR A 47 -2.51 -0.70 2.15
N GLY A 48 -2.01 -1.68 1.40
CA GLY A 48 -0.91 -2.55 1.84
C GLY A 48 -1.40 -3.92 2.29
N ILE A 49 -0.49 -4.67 2.92
CA ILE A 49 -0.78 -6.01 3.45
C ILE A 49 -1.31 -5.83 4.88
N HIS A 50 -2.45 -6.46 5.19
CA HIS A 50 -2.91 -6.56 6.57
C HIS A 50 -1.94 -7.43 7.36
N ASP A 51 -1.12 -6.79 8.17
CA ASP A 51 -0.11 -7.42 9.00
C ASP A 51 -0.05 -6.76 10.36
N GLU A 52 -0.67 -7.38 11.36
CA GLU A 52 -0.73 -6.85 12.73
C GLU A 52 0.63 -6.89 13.42
N GLY A 53 1.53 -7.78 12.98
CA GLY A 53 2.87 -7.93 13.55
C GLY A 53 3.89 -6.91 13.02
N PHE A 54 3.50 -6.07 12.06
CA PHE A 54 4.35 -5.05 11.48
C PHE A 54 3.90 -3.62 11.86
N PRO A 55 4.84 -2.71 12.20
CA PRO A 55 6.28 -2.94 12.27
C PRO A 55 6.65 -3.61 13.61
N THR A 56 7.77 -4.34 13.67
CA THR A 56 8.08 -5.22 14.81
C THR A 56 8.38 -4.46 16.12
N GLU A 57 8.61 -3.16 16.05
CA GLU A 57 8.95 -2.31 17.18
C GLU A 57 7.76 -1.77 17.98
N GLN A 58 6.53 -2.11 17.59
CA GLN A 58 5.30 -1.62 18.24
C GLN A 58 5.33 -1.79 19.77
N ASP A 59 5.95 -2.89 20.25
CA ASP A 59 6.07 -3.22 21.67
C ASP A 59 7.54 -3.27 22.16
N GLU A 60 8.52 -2.84 21.37
CA GLU A 60 9.95 -2.94 21.72
C GLU A 60 10.41 -1.74 22.58
N PRO A 61 10.82 -1.96 23.84
CA PRO A 61 11.30 -0.88 24.71
C PRO A 61 12.72 -0.43 24.38
N ASP A 62 13.52 -1.28 23.70
CA ASP A 62 14.88 -0.97 23.28
C ASP A 62 14.89 -0.32 21.89
N LYS A 63 15.36 0.94 21.83
CA LYS A 63 15.39 1.76 20.61
C LYS A 63 16.72 1.67 19.85
N ASN A 64 17.45 0.57 19.99
CA ASN A 64 18.67 0.36 19.22
C ASN A 64 18.38 0.34 17.70
N LEU A 65 18.80 1.38 16.99
CA LEU A 65 18.53 1.56 15.57
C LEU A 65 19.05 0.41 14.69
N ALA A 66 20.23 -0.15 14.99
CA ALA A 66 20.80 -1.22 14.19
C ALA A 66 20.00 -2.52 14.31
N LYS A 67 19.54 -2.84 15.54
CA LYS A 67 18.62 -3.96 15.78
C LYS A 67 17.30 -3.75 15.02
N LEU A 68 16.70 -2.56 15.15
CA LEU A 68 15.44 -2.22 14.47
C LEU A 68 15.54 -2.31 12.95
N VAL A 69 16.62 -1.84 12.33
CA VAL A 69 16.78 -1.99 10.87
C VAL A 69 16.91 -3.47 10.49
N LEU A 70 17.66 -4.24 11.27
CA LEU A 70 17.88 -5.66 11.01
C LEU A 70 16.61 -6.50 11.16
N ASP A 71 15.85 -6.30 12.24
CA ASP A 71 14.62 -7.05 12.50
C ASP A 71 13.57 -6.79 11.40
N GLN A 72 13.47 -5.56 10.91
CA GLN A 72 12.51 -5.13 9.89
C GLN A 72 12.89 -5.70 8.54
N PHE A 73 14.20 -5.75 8.26
CA PHE A 73 14.72 -6.37 7.04
C PHE A 73 14.49 -7.89 7.03
N ILE A 74 14.65 -8.56 8.17
CA ILE A 74 14.49 -10.02 8.28
C ILE A 74 13.01 -10.42 8.34
N TYR A 75 12.14 -9.55 8.84
CA TYR A 75 10.71 -9.80 9.05
C TYR A 75 9.97 -10.50 7.89
N PRO A 76 9.98 -10.00 6.64
CA PRO A 76 9.26 -10.65 5.54
C PRO A 76 9.73 -12.08 5.28
N PHE A 77 11.03 -12.37 5.47
CA PHE A 77 11.56 -13.72 5.29
C PHE A 77 11.09 -14.68 6.39
N ARG A 78 10.99 -14.19 7.64
CA ARG A 78 10.39 -14.97 8.74
C ARG A 78 8.92 -15.29 8.42
N MET A 79 8.16 -14.30 7.99
CA MET A 79 6.75 -14.46 7.66
C MET A 79 6.50 -15.48 6.54
N VAL A 80 7.35 -15.51 5.51
CA VAL A 80 7.27 -16.51 4.43
C VAL A 80 7.60 -17.91 4.95
N ALA A 81 8.64 -18.04 5.77
CA ALA A 81 9.07 -19.33 6.31
C ALA A 81 8.04 -19.97 7.27
N THR A 82 7.26 -19.16 7.98
CA THR A 82 6.22 -19.64 8.93
C THR A 82 4.86 -19.90 8.30
N ARG A 83 4.65 -19.48 7.04
CA ARG A 83 3.40 -19.71 6.28
C ARG A 83 3.44 -20.96 5.38
N LEU A 84 4.53 -21.73 5.43
CA LEU A 84 4.70 -23.07 4.86
C LEU A 84 4.59 -24.14 5.97
#